data_AF-A0A7C6USG9-F1
#
_entry.id   AF-A0A7C6USG9-F1
#
_cell.length_a   1.000
_cell.length_b   1.000
_cell.length_c   1.000
_cell.angle_alpha   90.00
_cell.angle_beta   90.00
_cell.angle_gamma   90.00
#
_symmetry.space_group_name_H-M   'P 1'
#
loop_
_entity.id
_entity.type
_entity.pdbx_description
1 polymer ?
#
loop_
_entity_poly.entity_id
_entity_poly.type
_entity_poly.pdbx_seq_one_letter_code
_entity_poly.pdbx_strand_id
1 'polypeptide(L)'
;MECRRCSNCCREPGWLIPADWEIIAKRLDITQEELLQRYLVIDYLADKTYGYRYVLAPVKVFQQKPLAKPGQRVPWNYAHLEGKCIFLKDNLCSLHPDKPVECREYQCMEHEDKQIAIAKIVDPNEYAKEVLEGSKREEIIKLWQEIGLERYVIPLREVFS
;
A
#
# COMPACT_ATOMS: atom_id res chain seq x y z
N MET A 1 15.48 -14.77 -4.97
CA MET A 1 15.14 -14.83 -6.41
C MET A 1 15.59 -13.53 -7.05
N GLU A 2 16.26 -13.57 -8.21
CA GLU A 2 16.76 -12.39 -8.90
C GLU A 2 15.64 -11.65 -9.66
N CYS A 3 15.67 -10.31 -9.67
CA CYS A 3 14.64 -9.51 -10.33
C CYS A 3 14.79 -9.57 -11.86
N ARG A 4 13.78 -10.11 -12.55
CA ARG A 4 13.73 -10.20 -14.03
C ARG A 4 13.40 -8.87 -14.74
N ARG A 5 13.17 -7.77 -14.00
CA ARG A 5 12.73 -6.46 -14.52
C ARG A 5 11.47 -6.54 -15.42
N CYS A 6 10.56 -7.45 -15.10
CA CYS A 6 9.29 -7.63 -15.83
C CYS A 6 8.15 -6.74 -15.32
N SER A 7 8.38 -5.93 -14.28
CA SER A 7 7.40 -5.05 -13.63
C SER A 7 6.21 -5.71 -12.93
N ASN A 8 5.97 -7.02 -13.10
CA ASN A 8 4.76 -7.68 -12.59
C ASN A 8 4.55 -7.49 -11.08
N CYS A 9 5.59 -7.71 -10.26
CA CYS A 9 5.51 -7.52 -8.80
C CYS A 9 5.49 -6.04 -8.36
N CYS A 10 5.76 -5.09 -9.27
CA CYS A 10 5.77 -3.66 -8.96
C CYS A 10 4.52 -2.92 -9.46
N ARG A 11 3.57 -3.63 -10.09
CA ARG A 11 2.26 -3.06 -10.47
C ARG A 11 1.42 -2.77 -9.23
N GLU A 12 1.42 -3.69 -8.27
CA GLU A 12 0.77 -3.49 -6.99
C GLU A 12 1.81 -3.10 -5.93
N PRO A 13 1.70 -1.91 -5.31
CA PRO A 13 2.59 -1.52 -4.22
C PRO A 13 2.34 -2.38 -2.98
N GLY A 14 3.40 -2.95 -2.40
CA GLY A 14 3.29 -3.68 -1.14
C GLY A 14 3.12 -2.75 0.06
N TRP A 15 2.41 -3.23 1.08
CA TRP A 15 2.31 -2.57 2.37
C TRP A 15 3.66 -2.56 3.07
N LEU A 16 3.90 -1.47 3.80
CA LEU A 16 5.08 -1.30 4.63
C LEU A 16 4.85 -1.95 6.00
N ILE A 17 5.94 -2.43 6.60
CA ILE A 17 6.06 -2.51 8.06
C ILE A 17 6.66 -1.20 8.60
N PRO A 18 6.56 -0.87 9.91
CA PRO A 18 7.12 0.37 10.44
C PRO A 18 8.61 0.56 10.14
N ALA A 19 9.40 -0.52 10.18
CA ALA A 19 10.82 -0.47 9.84
C ALA A 19 11.08 -0.05 8.38
N ASP A 20 10.22 -0.43 7.44
CA ASP A 20 10.35 0.01 6.04
C ASP A 20 10.18 1.53 5.93
N TRP A 21 9.34 2.15 6.77
CA TRP A 21 9.12 3.59 6.75
C TRP A 21 10.41 4.36 7.04
N GLU A 22 11.13 3.95 8.09
CA GLU A 22 12.41 4.54 8.47
C GLU A 22 13.49 4.29 7.39
N ILE A 23 13.60 3.05 6.92
CA ILE A 23 14.62 2.65 5.93
C ILE A 23 14.42 3.40 4.61
N ILE A 24 13.18 3.50 4.12
CA ILE A 24 12.88 4.18 2.84
C ILE A 24 13.08 5.69 2.98
N ALA A 25 12.66 6.30 4.10
CA ALA A 25 12.89 7.72 4.36
C ALA A 25 14.39 8.05 4.33
N LYS A 26 15.21 7.24 5.03
CA LYS A 26 16.66 7.34 5.02
C LYS A 26 17.26 7.17 3.62
N ARG A 27 16.76 6.23 2.81
CA ARG A 27 17.23 6.03 1.43
C ARG A 27 17.00 7.25 0.55
N LEU A 28 15.86 7.90 0.72
CA LEU A 28 15.46 9.06 -0.07
C LEU A 28 16.01 10.38 0.50
N ASP A 29 16.71 10.33 1.64
CA ASP A 29 17.25 11.49 2.35
C ASP A 29 16.16 12.52 2.70
N ILE A 30 15.04 12.03 3.24
CA ILE A 30 13.88 12.81 3.68
C ILE A 30 13.37 12.29 5.02
N THR A 31 12.51 13.04 5.71
CA THR A 31 11.86 12.55 6.93
C THR A 31 10.77 11.52 6.62
N GLN A 32 10.35 10.78 7.66
CA GLN A 32 9.22 9.87 7.58
C GLN A 32 7.93 10.61 7.19
N GLU A 33 7.70 11.80 7.74
CA GLU A 33 6.57 12.67 7.41
C GLU A 33 6.64 13.13 5.96
N GLU A 34 7.81 13.54 5.47
CA GLU A 34 7.99 13.91 4.07
C GLU A 34 7.76 12.73 3.13
N LEU A 35 8.21 11.52 3.51
CA LEU A 35 7.94 10.31 2.76
C LEU A 35 6.42 10.06 2.66
N LEU A 36 5.71 10.18 3.79
CA LEU A 36 4.26 10.04 3.84
C LEU A 36 3.57 11.07 2.93
N GLN A 37 3.91 12.35 3.06
CA GLN A 37 3.26 13.44 2.33
C GLN A 37 3.56 13.48 0.83
N ARG A 38 4.57 12.73 0.36
CA ARG A 38 4.99 12.77 -1.05
C ARG A 38 4.85 11.44 -1.78
N TYR A 39 4.93 10.32 -1.08
CA TYR A 39 5.08 9.01 -1.71
C TYR A 39 4.18 7.91 -1.16
N LEU A 40 3.58 8.08 0.02
CA LEU A 40 2.77 7.03 0.64
C LEU A 40 1.30 7.43 0.75
N VAL A 41 0.46 6.42 0.84
CA VAL A 41 -0.95 6.52 1.21
C VAL A 41 -1.21 5.71 2.47
N ILE A 42 -2.31 6.02 3.15
CA ILE A 42 -2.81 5.24 4.28
C ILE A 42 -3.85 4.25 3.72
N ASP A 43 -3.51 2.97 3.73
CA ASP A 43 -4.32 1.88 3.22
C ASP A 43 -4.89 1.01 4.35
N TYR A 44 -5.70 0.02 3.99
CA TYR A 44 -6.38 -0.87 4.91
C TYR A 44 -5.85 -2.29 4.78
N LEU A 45 -5.40 -2.85 5.90
CA LEU A 45 -5.11 -4.26 6.04
C LEU A 45 -6.18 -4.89 6.92
N ALA A 46 -6.90 -5.89 6.43
CA ALA A 46 -7.97 -6.49 7.22
C ALA A 46 -7.40 -7.24 8.44
N ASP A 47 -8.06 -7.07 9.59
CA ASP A 47 -7.72 -7.70 10.87
C ASP A 47 -8.89 -8.50 11.46
N LYS A 48 -8.69 -9.76 11.87
CA LYS A 48 -9.79 -10.65 12.29
C LYS A 48 -10.43 -10.23 13.62
N THR A 49 -9.67 -9.52 14.44
CA THR A 49 -10.05 -9.06 15.77
C THR A 49 -10.69 -7.67 15.72
N TYR A 50 -10.26 -6.82 14.80
CA TYR A 50 -10.57 -5.39 14.76
C TYR A 50 -11.26 -4.94 13.45
N GLY A 51 -11.52 -5.85 12.51
CA GLY A 51 -12.08 -5.58 11.18
C GLY A 51 -10.99 -5.16 10.19
N TYR A 52 -10.33 -4.03 10.44
CA TYR A 52 -9.21 -3.55 9.63
C TYR A 52 -8.26 -2.67 10.43
N ARG A 53 -7.07 -2.45 9.86
CA ARG A 53 -6.00 -1.62 10.41
C ARG A 53 -5.41 -0.74 9.34
N TYR A 54 -4.92 0.42 9.75
CA TYR A 54 -4.19 1.29 8.85
C TYR A 54 -2.76 0.80 8.66
N VAL A 55 -2.33 0.82 7.42
CA VAL A 55 -0.96 0.52 6.99
C VAL A 55 -0.53 1.56 5.98
N LEU A 56 0.78 1.73 5.80
CA LEU A 56 1.29 2.60 4.73
C LEU A 56 1.60 1.77 3.49
N ALA A 57 1.33 2.32 2.31
CA ALA A 57 1.75 1.75 1.04
C ALA A 57 2.26 2.85 0.12
N PRO A 58 3.21 2.57 -0.79
CA PRO A 58 3.53 3.49 -1.86
C PRO A 58 2.30 3.83 -2.71
N VAL A 59 2.21 5.09 -3.12
CA VAL A 59 1.14 5.57 -4.01
C VAL A 59 1.12 4.78 -5.31
N LYS A 60 -0.07 4.36 -5.74
CA LYS A 60 -0.35 3.86 -7.09
C LYS A 60 -0.56 5.04 -8.05
N VAL A 61 0.07 4.97 -9.21
CA VAL A 61 0.09 6.00 -10.26
C VAL A 61 -0.46 5.41 -11.55
N PHE A 62 -1.37 6.14 -12.21
CA PHE A 62 -1.90 5.82 -13.53
C PHE A 62 -1.73 7.02 -14.45
N GLN A 63 -1.22 6.81 -15.67
CA GLN A 63 -0.92 7.91 -16.61
C GLN A 63 -0.14 9.07 -15.97
N GLN A 64 0.85 8.75 -15.14
CA GLN A 64 1.71 9.70 -14.40
C GLN A 64 0.99 10.53 -13.32
N LYS A 65 -0.27 10.21 -13.00
CA LYS A 65 -1.03 10.87 -11.94
C LYS A 65 -1.23 9.93 -10.73
N PRO A 66 -1.02 10.40 -9.49
CA PRO A 66 -1.42 9.68 -8.29
C PRO A 66 -2.91 9.34 -8.33
N LEU A 67 -3.26 8.07 -8.05
CA LEU A 67 -4.65 7.63 -7.95
C LEU A 67 -5.31 8.03 -6.63
N ALA A 68 -4.50 8.33 -5.63
CA ALA A 68 -4.90 8.94 -4.38
C ALA A 68 -3.87 9.99 -3.99
N LYS A 69 -4.29 11.01 -3.25
CA LYS A 69 -3.40 12.05 -2.74
C LYS A 69 -2.45 11.43 -1.70
N PRO A 70 -1.13 11.59 -1.82
CA PRO A 70 -0.20 11.12 -0.79
C PRO A 70 -0.53 11.74 0.58
N GLY A 71 -0.19 11.02 1.64
CA GLY A 71 -0.50 11.40 3.03
C GLY A 71 -1.97 11.24 3.41
N GLN A 72 -2.84 10.78 2.50
CA GLN A 72 -4.26 10.57 2.77
C GLN A 72 -4.64 9.09 2.74
N ARG A 73 -5.79 8.82 3.35
CA ARG A 73 -6.44 7.52 3.31
C ARG A 73 -7.06 7.26 1.94
N VAL A 74 -6.87 6.06 1.41
CA VAL A 74 -7.42 5.66 0.12
C VAL A 74 -8.90 5.28 0.21
N PRO A 75 -9.66 5.31 -0.90
CA PRO A 75 -10.99 4.69 -0.95
C PRO A 75 -10.88 3.16 -0.87
N TRP A 76 -11.94 2.48 -0.43
CA TRP A 76 -11.97 1.02 -0.26
C TRP A 76 -11.71 0.22 -1.54
N ASN A 77 -12.02 0.79 -2.71
CA ASN A 77 -11.77 0.15 -3.99
C ASN A 77 -10.34 0.35 -4.54
N TYR A 78 -9.44 1.00 -3.78
CA TYR A 78 -8.11 1.39 -4.26
C TYR A 78 -7.24 0.21 -4.72
N ALA A 79 -7.34 -0.92 -4.03
CA ALA A 79 -6.66 -2.17 -4.41
C ALA A 79 -7.06 -2.67 -5.81
N HIS A 80 -8.28 -2.34 -6.27
CA HIS A 80 -8.80 -2.74 -7.58
C HIS A 80 -8.51 -1.73 -8.70
N LEU A 81 -8.03 -0.54 -8.38
CA LEU A 81 -7.71 0.47 -9.39
C LEU A 81 -6.45 0.07 -10.18
N GLU A 82 -6.50 0.24 -11.50
CA GLU A 82 -5.35 0.00 -12.36
C GLU A 82 -4.27 1.06 -12.17
N GLY A 83 -3.02 0.62 -12.04
CA GLY A 83 -1.87 1.52 -12.02
C GLY A 83 -0.58 0.79 -11.71
N LYS A 84 0.44 1.56 -11.33
CA LYS A 84 1.75 1.05 -10.91
C LYS A 84 2.26 1.78 -9.69
N CYS A 85 3.10 1.14 -8.90
CA CYS A 85 3.80 1.80 -7.79
C CYS A 85 4.56 3.06 -8.27
N ILE A 86 4.50 4.15 -7.50
CA ILE A 86 5.19 5.41 -7.78
C ILE A 86 6.71 5.26 -7.93
N PHE A 87 7.29 4.26 -7.27
CA PHE A 87 8.71 3.92 -7.33
C PHE A 87 9.09 3.02 -8.50
N LEU A 88 8.15 2.61 -9.36
CA LEU A 88 8.46 1.87 -10.58
C LEU A 88 8.89 2.83 -11.71
N LYS A 89 10.18 2.80 -12.06
CA LYS A 89 10.81 3.59 -13.13
C LYS A 89 11.53 2.66 -14.10
N ASP A 90 11.23 2.76 -15.39
CA ASP A 90 11.88 1.96 -16.44
C ASP A 90 11.93 0.45 -16.13
N ASN A 91 10.79 -0.07 -15.64
CA ASN A 91 10.61 -1.46 -15.18
C ASN A 91 11.50 -1.90 -14.00
N LEU A 92 12.09 -0.94 -13.28
CA LEU A 92 12.91 -1.14 -12.10
C LEU A 92 12.35 -0.39 -10.90
N CYS A 93 12.37 -1.01 -9.73
CA CYS A 93 12.03 -0.34 -8.49
C CYS A 93 13.17 0.59 -8.07
N SER A 94 12.91 1.90 -7.91
CA SER A 94 13.92 2.86 -7.44
C SER A 94 14.37 2.60 -6.00
N LEU A 95 13.64 1.77 -5.25
CA LEU A 95 13.99 1.35 -3.90
C LEU A 95 14.73 0.00 -3.84
N HIS A 96 15.23 -0.59 -4.94
CA HIS A 96 15.49 -2.04 -5.00
C HIS A 96 16.33 -2.70 -3.86
N PRO A 97 17.31 -2.12 -3.14
CA PRO A 97 17.81 -2.82 -1.95
C PRO A 97 16.85 -2.71 -0.73
N ASP A 98 16.11 -1.61 -0.63
CA ASP A 98 15.32 -1.19 0.54
C ASP A 98 13.81 -1.17 0.28
N LYS A 99 13.35 -1.87 -0.76
CA LYS A 99 11.91 -2.00 -1.06
C LYS A 99 11.18 -2.62 0.15
N PRO A 100 9.88 -2.35 0.34
CA PRO A 100 9.14 -2.90 1.49
C PRO A 100 9.33 -4.41 1.66
N VAL A 101 9.28 -4.92 2.91
CA VAL A 101 9.41 -6.36 3.22
C VAL A 101 8.47 -7.18 2.35
N GLU A 102 7.21 -6.78 2.26
CA GLU A 102 6.22 -7.48 1.44
C GLU A 102 6.66 -7.59 -0.04
N CYS A 103 7.28 -6.54 -0.59
CA CYS A 103 7.79 -6.54 -1.95
C CYS A 103 9.02 -7.44 -2.13
N ARG A 104 9.77 -7.73 -1.06
CA ARG A 104 10.89 -8.69 -1.07
C ARG A 104 10.39 -10.14 -1.01
N GLU A 105 9.38 -10.38 -0.20
CA GLU A 105 8.83 -11.72 0.06
C GLU A 105 7.85 -12.18 -1.02
N TYR A 106 7.30 -11.24 -1.80
CA TYR A 106 6.44 -11.56 -2.93
C TYR A 106 7.12 -12.57 -3.88
N GLN A 107 6.51 -13.75 -4.02
CA GLN A 107 6.95 -14.74 -4.99
C GLN A 107 6.56 -14.26 -6.38
N CYS A 108 7.56 -13.88 -7.19
CA CYS A 108 7.37 -13.48 -8.58
C CYS A 108 6.78 -14.63 -9.40
N MET A 109 5.45 -14.75 -9.39
CA MET A 109 4.72 -15.68 -10.25
C MET A 109 4.43 -15.02 -11.61
N GLU A 110 4.37 -15.83 -12.66
CA GLU A 110 3.70 -15.45 -13.90
C GLU A 110 2.23 -15.20 -13.51
N HIS A 111 1.74 -13.97 -13.66
CA HIS A 111 0.32 -13.70 -13.47
C HIS A 111 -0.36 -13.81 -14.82
N GLU A 112 -1.39 -14.64 -14.90
CA GLU A 112 -2.41 -14.49 -15.94
C GLU A 112 -3.02 -13.09 -15.83
N ASP A 113 -3.33 -12.48 -16.97
CA ASP A 113 -3.93 -11.15 -17.07
C ASP A 113 -5.13 -11.07 -16.13
N LYS A 114 -4.99 -10.34 -15.02
CA LYS A 114 -6.12 -10.06 -14.13
C LYS A 114 -7.11 -9.22 -14.94
N GLN A 115 -8.23 -9.82 -15.32
CA GLN A 115 -9.35 -9.08 -15.90
C GLN A 115 -9.70 -7.91 -14.97
N ILE A 116 -9.88 -6.74 -15.59
CA ILE A 116 -10.30 -5.51 -14.95
C ILE A 116 -11.59 -5.80 -14.18
N ALA A 117 -11.51 -5.84 -12.85
CA ALA A 117 -12.71 -5.76 -12.05
C ALA A 117 -13.24 -4.33 -12.20
N ILE A 118 -14.34 -4.17 -12.95
CA ILE A 118 -15.18 -2.97 -12.88
C ILE A 118 -15.33 -2.65 -11.40
N ALA A 119 -15.00 -1.41 -11.00
CA ALA A 119 -15.02 -0.97 -9.61
C ALA A 119 -16.33 -1.41 -8.94
N LYS A 120 -16.30 -2.56 -8.25
CA LYS A 120 -17.39 -2.96 -7.39
C LYS A 120 -17.39 -1.94 -6.27
N ILE A 121 -18.54 -1.32 -6.03
CA ILE A 121 -18.77 -0.66 -4.76
C ILE A 121 -18.75 -1.80 -3.74
N VAL A 122 -17.62 -1.97 -3.05
CA VAL A 122 -17.48 -3.00 -2.03
C VAL A 122 -17.87 -2.36 -0.71
N ASP A 123 -18.83 -2.95 -0.01
CA ASP A 123 -19.13 -2.56 1.36
C ASP A 123 -17.86 -2.77 2.22
N PRO A 124 -17.45 -1.79 3.03
CA PRO A 124 -16.24 -1.91 3.85
C PRO A 124 -16.18 -3.15 4.75
N ASN A 125 -17.33 -3.62 5.23
CA ASN A 125 -17.41 -4.82 6.07
C ASN A 125 -17.33 -6.09 5.24
N GLU A 126 -17.80 -6.06 4.00
CA GLU A 126 -17.69 -7.17 3.05
C GLU A 126 -16.25 -7.32 2.55
N TYR A 127 -15.59 -6.21 2.18
CA TYR A 127 -14.16 -6.20 1.83
C TYR A 127 -13.29 -6.70 2.99
N ALA A 128 -13.57 -6.25 4.21
CA ALA A 128 -12.86 -6.73 5.39
C ALA A 128 -12.98 -8.26 5.51
N LYS A 129 -14.18 -8.84 5.42
CA LYS A 129 -14.37 -10.30 5.50
C LYS A 129 -13.56 -11.07 4.43
N GLU A 130 -13.59 -10.62 3.18
CA GLU A 130 -12.85 -11.29 2.08
C GLU A 130 -11.33 -11.28 2.30
N VAL A 131 -10.77 -10.15 2.73
CA VAL A 131 -9.32 -10.02 2.96
C VAL A 131 -8.88 -10.81 4.20
N LEU A 132 -9.75 -10.99 5.20
CA LEU A 132 -9.48 -11.78 6.41
C LEU A 132 -9.37 -13.28 6.18
N GLU A 133 -10.18 -13.82 5.29
CA GLU A 133 -10.14 -15.25 4.97
C GLU A 133 -8.86 -15.62 4.21
N GLY A 134 -8.27 -14.67 3.48
CA GLY A 134 -7.09 -14.90 2.64
C GLY A 134 -5.72 -14.55 3.24
N SER A 135 -5.60 -13.56 4.13
CA SER A 135 -4.30 -12.90 4.34
C SER A 135 -3.31 -13.64 5.27
N LYS A 136 -3.76 -14.24 6.39
CA LYS A 136 -2.88 -14.77 7.47
C LYS A 136 -1.78 -13.77 7.93
N ARG A 137 -2.03 -12.45 7.94
CA ARG A 137 -1.01 -11.40 8.20
C ARG A 137 -1.13 -10.67 9.53
N GLU A 138 -1.56 -11.38 10.58
CA GLU A 138 -1.82 -10.80 11.91
C GLU A 138 -0.57 -10.18 12.57
N GLU A 139 0.64 -10.57 12.16
CA GLU A 139 1.89 -10.06 12.73
C GLU A 139 2.26 -8.64 12.26
N ILE A 140 1.98 -8.29 10.99
CA ILE A 140 2.24 -6.94 10.45
C ILE A 140 1.39 -5.89 11.18
N ILE A 141 0.19 -6.29 11.60
CA ILE A 141 -0.79 -5.42 12.24
C ILE A 141 -0.31 -4.94 13.60
N LYS A 142 0.24 -5.84 14.43
CA LYS A 142 0.71 -5.50 15.79
C LYS A 142 1.78 -4.42 15.75
N LEU A 143 2.65 -4.44 14.74
CA LEU A 143 3.73 -3.46 14.59
C LEU A 143 3.20 -2.02 14.42
N TRP A 144 2.07 -1.84 13.74
CA TRP A 144 1.52 -0.51 13.49
C TRP A 144 0.72 0.06 14.67
N GLN A 145 0.30 -0.77 15.63
CA GLN A 145 -0.47 -0.32 16.81
C GLN A 145 0.32 0.69 17.65
N GLU A 146 1.62 0.47 17.84
CA GLU A 146 2.48 1.35 18.64
C GLU A 146 2.74 2.70 17.96
N ILE A 147 2.64 2.73 16.62
CA ILE A 147 2.80 3.95 15.81
C ILE A 147 1.52 4.81 15.84
N GLY A 148 0.32 4.22 15.97
CA GLY A 148 -0.94 4.96 16.01
C GLY A 148 -1.17 5.83 14.77
N LEU A 149 -1.26 5.21 13.58
CA LEU A 149 -1.43 5.91 12.29
C LEU A 149 -2.74 6.70 12.18
N GLU A 150 -3.72 6.43 13.06
CA GLU A 150 -5.00 7.12 13.16
C GLU A 150 -4.84 8.64 13.27
N ARG A 151 -3.74 9.11 13.88
CA ARG A 151 -3.42 10.54 14.00
C ARG A 151 -3.23 11.27 12.66
N TYR A 152 -2.95 10.53 11.59
CA TYR A 152 -2.80 11.07 10.23
C TYR A 152 -4.08 10.94 9.40
N VAL A 153 -5.09 10.24 9.92
CA VAL A 153 -6.38 10.06 9.23
C VAL A 153 -7.32 11.18 9.66
N ILE A 154 -7.62 12.10 8.75
CA ILE A 154 -8.64 13.13 8.98
C ILE A 154 -10.01 12.44 9.12
N PRO A 155 -10.77 12.66 10.21
CA PRO A 155 -12.10 12.09 10.37
C PRO A 155 -13.04 12.55 9.26
N LEU A 156 -13.94 11.68 8.80
CA LEU A 156 -14.94 11.98 7.74
C LEU A 156 -15.79 13.24 8.01
N ARG A 157 -15.83 13.75 9.25
CA ARG A 157 -16.59 14.96 9.63
C ARG A 157 -15.95 16.27 9.16
N GLU A 158 -14.65 16.31 8.85
CA GLU A 158 -13.93 17.55 8.52
C GLU A 158 -13.74 17.76 6.99
N VAL A 159 -14.26 16.85 6.17
CA VAL A 159 -14.16 16.93 4.70
C VAL A 159 -15.30 17.77 4.09
N PHE A 160 -16.31 18.15 4.89
CA PHE A 160 -17.50 18.90 4.46
C PHE A 160 -17.74 20.20 5.23
N SER A 161 -16.73 20.74 5.91
CA SER A 161 -16.75 22.04 6.59
C SER A 161 -15.95 23.08 5.84
#